data_AF-A0A5C7MHU8-F1
#
_entry.id   AF-A0A5C7MHU8-F1
#
_cell.length_a   1.000
_cell.length_b   1.000
_cell.length_c   1.000
_cell.angle_alpha   90.00
_cell.angle_beta   90.00
_cell.angle_gamma   90.00
#
_symmetry.space_group_name_H-M   'P 1'
#
loop_
_entity.id
_entity.type
_entity.pdbx_description
1 polymer ?
#
loop_
_entity_poly.entity_id
_entity_poly.type
_entity_poly.pdbx_seq_one_letter_code
_entity_poly.pdbx_strand_id
1 'polypeptide(L)'
;MSLLDKYKALVDAATAAGVSNLAVREQDGVLYVDGDAPTAAVKDQLWDIYGQIDPNYAGGDLILNVNATVEAGSQIRVATEETALNIRKGPGTDQPIVGKAEKDAVITLLSKTNDQWWSIRNTDGVEGYAYAQYLEPLA
;
A
#
# COMPACT_ATOMS: atom_id res chain seq x y z
N MET A 1 -15.33 -11.06 -19.55
CA MET A 1 -14.79 -9.70 -19.34
C MET A 1 -13.31 -9.85 -19.05
N SER A 2 -12.48 -9.00 -19.62
CA SER A 2 -11.05 -9.01 -19.29
C SER A 2 -10.84 -8.50 -17.86
N LEU A 3 -9.69 -8.79 -17.25
CA LEU A 3 -9.35 -8.18 -15.95
C LEU A 3 -9.19 -6.67 -16.09
N LEU A 4 -8.69 -6.21 -17.24
CA LEU A 4 -8.64 -4.79 -17.54
C LEU A 4 -10.02 -4.12 -17.52
N ASP A 5 -11.08 -4.78 -18.02
CA ASP A 5 -12.45 -4.23 -17.95
C ASP A 5 -12.94 -4.16 -16.50
N LYS A 6 -12.66 -5.19 -15.70
CA LYS A 6 -13.02 -5.25 -14.28
C LYS A 6 -12.33 -4.14 -13.47
N TYR A 7 -11.04 -3.92 -13.71
CA TYR A 7 -10.20 -2.96 -13.01
C TYR A 7 -10.05 -1.61 -13.73
N LYS A 8 -10.88 -1.35 -14.74
CA LYS A 8 -10.78 -0.13 -15.55
C LYS A 8 -10.84 1.13 -14.70
N ALA A 9 -11.73 1.17 -13.71
CA ALA A 9 -11.86 2.30 -12.79
C ALA A 9 -10.57 2.59 -12.01
N LEU A 10 -9.83 1.54 -11.61
CA LEU A 10 -8.55 1.67 -10.92
C LEU A 10 -7.46 2.24 -11.85
N VAL A 11 -7.36 1.71 -13.07
CA VAL A 11 -6.37 2.17 -14.06
C VAL A 11 -6.64 3.60 -14.50
N ASP A 12 -7.91 3.95 -14.73
CA ASP A 12 -8.33 5.32 -15.05
C ASP A 12 -7.99 6.27 -13.89
N ALA A 13 -8.25 5.87 -12.65
CA ALA A 13 -7.92 6.65 -11.47
C ALA A 13 -6.40 6.84 -11.31
N ALA A 14 -5.59 5.81 -11.55
CA ALA A 14 -4.12 5.92 -11.51
C ALA A 14 -3.61 6.92 -12.55
N THR A 15 -4.16 6.85 -13.76
CA THR A 15 -3.81 7.77 -14.85
C THR A 15 -4.22 9.21 -14.49
N ALA A 16 -5.46 9.40 -14.01
CA ALA A 16 -6.00 10.71 -13.64
C ALA A 16 -5.28 11.34 -12.44
N ALA A 17 -4.83 10.52 -11.49
CA ALA A 17 -4.10 10.96 -10.31
C ALA A 17 -2.62 11.28 -10.59
N GLY A 18 -2.15 11.09 -11.83
CA GLY A 18 -0.78 11.43 -12.23
C GLY A 18 0.26 10.43 -11.77
N VAL A 19 -0.10 9.16 -11.62
CA VAL A 19 0.87 8.08 -11.37
C VAL A 19 1.88 8.04 -12.53
N SER A 20 3.16 8.20 -12.24
CA SER A 20 4.23 8.09 -13.23
C SER A 20 4.66 6.64 -13.42
N ASN A 21 5.34 6.36 -14.54
CA ASN A 21 5.79 5.01 -14.91
C ASN A 21 4.67 3.95 -14.90
N LEU A 22 3.41 4.37 -15.12
CA LEU A 22 2.25 3.48 -15.08
C LEU A 22 2.37 2.41 -16.16
N ALA A 23 2.48 1.15 -15.73
CA ALA A 23 2.48 -0.01 -16.60
C ALA A 23 1.36 -0.96 -16.18
N VAL A 24 0.50 -1.32 -17.13
CA VAL A 24 -0.61 -2.25 -16.90
C VAL A 24 -0.41 -3.45 -17.80
N ARG A 25 -0.33 -4.64 -17.22
CA ARG A 25 -0.02 -5.88 -17.94
C ARG A 25 -0.78 -7.05 -17.36
N GLU A 26 -1.41 -7.85 -18.20
CA GLU A 26 -2.10 -9.08 -17.79
C GLU A 26 -1.18 -10.27 -18.07
N GLN A 27 -0.91 -11.09 -17.05
CA GLN A 27 -0.05 -12.26 -17.16
C GLN A 27 -0.59 -13.38 -16.26
N ASP A 28 -0.69 -14.59 -16.80
CA ASP A 28 -1.12 -15.80 -16.08
C ASP A 28 -2.47 -15.64 -15.35
N GLY A 29 -3.39 -14.86 -15.91
CA GLY A 29 -4.70 -14.58 -15.32
C GLY A 29 -4.66 -13.58 -14.17
N VAL A 30 -3.61 -12.76 -14.08
CA VAL A 30 -3.43 -11.72 -13.07
C VAL A 30 -3.10 -10.40 -13.76
N LEU A 31 -3.79 -9.32 -13.39
CA LEU A 31 -3.50 -7.98 -13.83
C LEU A 31 -2.43 -7.37 -12.92
N TYR A 32 -1.33 -6.91 -13.48
CA TYR A 32 -0.29 -6.17 -12.77
C TYR A 32 -0.43 -4.70 -13.13
N VAL A 33 -0.50 -3.87 -12.10
CA VAL A 33 -0.54 -2.41 -12.23
C VAL A 33 0.66 -1.87 -11.45
N ASP A 34 1.71 -1.52 -12.20
CA ASP A 34 2.96 -0.99 -11.69
C ASP A 34 2.99 0.54 -11.86
N GLY A 35 3.55 1.28 -10.92
CA GLY A 35 3.73 2.72 -11.08
C GLY A 35 4.20 3.44 -9.81
N ASP A 36 4.39 4.75 -9.96
CA ASP A 36 4.90 5.64 -8.92
C ASP A 36 3.85 6.73 -8.65
N ALA A 37 3.14 6.61 -7.52
CA ALA A 37 2.14 7.58 -7.11
C ALA A 37 2.80 8.85 -6.56
N PRO A 38 2.35 10.06 -6.94
CA PRO A 38 2.94 11.31 -6.49
C PRO A 38 2.81 11.52 -4.97
N THR A 39 1.76 10.95 -4.37
CA THR A 39 1.53 11.02 -2.92
C THR A 39 1.05 9.68 -2.36
N ALA A 40 1.26 9.46 -1.07
CA ALA A 40 0.68 8.30 -0.38
C ALA A 40 -0.86 8.33 -0.38
N ALA A 41 -1.49 9.51 -0.44
CA ALA A 41 -2.93 9.64 -0.60
C ALA A 41 -3.43 9.10 -1.95
N VAL A 42 -2.67 9.30 -3.04
CA VAL A 42 -3.01 8.70 -4.34
C VAL A 42 -2.90 7.18 -4.26
N LYS A 43 -1.83 6.66 -3.65
CA LYS A 43 -1.68 5.22 -3.43
C LYS A 43 -2.87 4.65 -2.64
N ASP A 44 -3.26 5.32 -1.56
CA ASP A 44 -4.40 4.95 -0.72
C ASP A 44 -5.71 4.92 -1.51
N GLN A 45 -5.98 5.96 -2.32
CA GLN A 45 -7.14 6.00 -3.20
C GLN A 45 -7.19 4.79 -4.16
N LEU A 46 -6.05 4.35 -4.71
CA LEU A 46 -6.03 3.18 -5.59
C LEU A 46 -6.34 1.88 -4.84
N TRP A 47 -5.85 1.73 -3.61
CA TRP A 47 -6.20 0.61 -2.75
C TRP A 47 -7.66 0.60 -2.33
N ASP A 48 -8.26 1.77 -2.08
CA ASP A 48 -9.68 1.90 -1.78
C ASP A 48 -10.54 1.48 -2.98
N ILE A 49 -10.19 1.92 -4.20
CA ILE A 49 -10.87 1.49 -5.42
C ILE A 49 -10.72 -0.01 -5.61
N TYR A 50 -9.53 -0.57 -5.35
CA TYR A 50 -9.35 -2.02 -5.40
C TYR A 50 -10.27 -2.72 -4.40
N GLY A 51 -10.33 -2.25 -3.14
CA GLY A 51 -11.22 -2.80 -2.12
C GLY A 51 -12.71 -2.68 -2.46
N GLN A 52 -13.12 -1.66 -3.22
CA GLN A 52 -14.50 -1.55 -3.71
C GLN A 52 -14.83 -2.59 -4.78
N ILE A 53 -13.85 -2.95 -5.62
CA ILE A 53 -14.00 -3.94 -6.69
C ILE A 53 -13.88 -5.37 -6.12
N ASP A 54 -12.97 -5.59 -5.18
CA ASP A 54 -12.75 -6.85 -4.47
C ASP A 54 -12.53 -6.60 -2.96
N PRO A 55 -13.61 -6.61 -2.15
CA PRO A 55 -13.56 -6.30 -0.72
C PRO A 55 -12.68 -7.21 0.13
N ASN A 56 -12.41 -8.44 -0.34
CA ASN A 56 -11.60 -9.41 0.39
C ASN A 56 -10.19 -9.54 -0.19
N TYR A 57 -9.90 -8.84 -1.30
CA TYR A 57 -8.68 -9.00 -2.08
C TYR A 57 -8.32 -10.47 -2.38
N ALA A 58 -9.35 -11.32 -2.43
CA ALA A 58 -9.22 -12.77 -2.48
C ALA A 58 -9.25 -13.29 -3.93
N GLY A 59 -9.56 -12.42 -4.90
CA GLY A 59 -9.58 -12.76 -6.31
C GLY A 59 -8.21 -13.17 -6.84
N GLY A 60 -7.12 -12.69 -6.22
CA GLY A 60 -5.75 -12.97 -6.66
C GLY A 60 -5.46 -12.51 -8.10
N ASP A 61 -6.36 -11.74 -8.67
CA ASP A 61 -6.47 -11.37 -10.07
C ASP A 61 -5.96 -9.95 -10.35
N LEU A 62 -5.56 -9.22 -9.31
CA LEU A 62 -4.86 -7.95 -9.41
C LEU A 62 -3.67 -7.92 -8.46
N ILE A 63 -2.54 -7.45 -8.97
CA ILE A 63 -1.35 -7.09 -8.21
C ILE A 63 -1.08 -5.60 -8.41
N LEU A 64 -1.33 -4.83 -7.35
CA LEU A 64 -1.06 -3.40 -7.32
C LEU A 64 0.36 -3.12 -6.79
N ASN A 65 1.27 -2.75 -7.68
CA ASN A 65 2.67 -2.41 -7.43
C ASN A 65 2.88 -0.90 -7.54
N VAL A 66 2.10 -0.13 -6.77
CA VAL A 66 2.21 1.33 -6.75
C VAL A 66 2.91 1.79 -5.48
N ASN A 67 4.04 2.47 -5.63
CA ASN A 67 4.81 3.06 -4.54
C ASN A 67 4.56 4.57 -4.48
N ALA A 68 4.57 5.17 -3.30
CA ALA A 68 4.46 6.61 -3.14
C ALA A 68 5.84 7.26 -3.30
N THR A 69 5.98 8.24 -4.18
CA THR A 69 7.23 9.00 -4.39
C THR A 69 7.49 10.05 -3.31
N VAL A 70 6.74 10.03 -2.21
CA VAL A 70 6.90 11.02 -1.14
C VAL A 70 8.19 10.74 -0.37
N GLU A 71 9.04 11.76 -0.26
CA GLU A 71 10.29 11.69 0.52
C GLU A 71 10.09 12.09 1.98
N ALA A 72 9.05 12.89 2.29
CA ALA A 72 8.82 13.43 3.62
C ALA A 72 7.55 12.84 4.26
N GLY A 73 7.72 12.30 5.47
CA GLY A 73 6.65 11.82 6.33
C GLY A 73 7.01 12.03 7.80
N SER A 74 6.03 11.97 8.69
CA SER A 74 6.29 12.09 10.13
C SER A 74 7.01 10.85 10.64
N GLN A 75 7.95 11.01 11.57
CA GLN A 75 8.59 9.85 12.21
C GLN A 75 7.68 9.26 13.29
N ILE A 76 7.55 7.94 13.28
CA ILE A 76 6.75 7.17 14.23
C ILE A 76 7.56 5.98 14.73
N ARG A 77 7.24 5.48 15.93
CA ARG A 77 7.86 4.30 16.52
C ARG A 77 6.98 3.07 16.37
N VAL A 78 7.60 1.93 16.12
CA VAL A 78 6.96 0.62 16.21
C VAL A 78 6.81 0.22 17.68
N ALA A 79 5.57 0.21 18.16
CA ALA A 79 5.20 -0.08 19.55
C ALA A 79 4.59 -1.49 19.68
N THR A 80 5.36 -2.51 19.31
CA THR A 80 4.99 -3.93 19.52
C THR A 80 5.51 -4.45 20.86
N GLU A 81 4.87 -5.47 21.42
CA GLU A 81 5.29 -6.06 22.70
C GLU A 81 6.57 -6.89 22.57
N GLU A 82 6.57 -7.88 21.67
CA GLU A 82 7.71 -8.82 21.52
C GLU A 82 8.15 -9.10 20.08
N THR A 83 7.29 -8.87 19.08
CA THR A 83 7.55 -9.27 17.69
C THR A 83 7.72 -8.09 16.74
N ALA A 84 8.47 -8.29 15.65
CA ALA A 84 8.51 -7.33 14.54
C ALA A 84 7.12 -7.12 13.93
N LEU A 85 6.82 -5.89 13.56
CA LEU A 85 5.58 -5.50 12.88
C LEU A 85 5.67 -5.85 11.39
N ASN A 86 4.66 -6.56 10.88
CA ASN A 86 4.61 -6.90 9.47
C ASN A 86 4.19 -5.69 8.62
N ILE A 87 4.93 -5.45 7.55
CA ILE A 87 4.62 -4.46 6.52
C ILE A 87 4.00 -5.21 5.35
N ARG A 88 2.76 -4.90 5.03
CA ARG A 88 1.97 -5.56 3.99
C ARG A 88 1.85 -4.70 2.75
N LYS A 89 1.58 -5.32 1.61
CA LYS A 89 1.49 -4.60 0.35
C LYS A 89 0.30 -3.63 0.25
N GLY A 90 -0.82 -4.00 0.87
CA GLY A 90 -2.06 -3.23 0.90
C GLY A 90 -2.70 -3.20 2.30
N PRO A 91 -3.77 -2.41 2.48
CA PRO A 91 -4.53 -2.33 3.73
C PRO A 91 -5.41 -3.59 3.90
N GLY A 92 -4.86 -4.65 4.48
CA GLY A 92 -5.59 -5.89 4.76
C GLY A 92 -4.73 -7.01 5.32
N THR A 93 -5.34 -7.91 6.11
CA THR A 93 -4.62 -9.05 6.73
C THR A 93 -4.24 -10.14 5.74
N ASP A 94 -4.92 -10.21 4.60
CA ASP A 94 -4.66 -11.19 3.54
C ASP A 94 -3.64 -10.68 2.51
N GLN A 95 -3.21 -9.42 2.65
CA GLN A 95 -2.20 -8.82 1.79
C GLN A 95 -0.81 -9.42 2.06
N PRO A 96 -0.01 -9.70 1.01
CA PRO A 96 1.31 -10.29 1.18
C PRO A 96 2.22 -9.38 2.01
N ILE A 97 3.04 -10.00 2.86
CA ILE A 97 4.05 -9.31 3.65
C ILE A 97 5.22 -8.97 2.72
N VAL A 98 5.52 -7.68 2.60
CA VAL A 98 6.62 -7.15 1.77
C VAL A 98 7.83 -6.74 2.60
N GLY A 99 7.67 -6.60 3.92
CA GLY A 99 8.74 -6.28 4.83
C GLY A 99 8.36 -6.43 6.29
N LYS A 100 9.30 -6.10 7.17
CA LYS A 100 9.09 -6.06 8.62
C LYS A 100 9.75 -4.81 9.20
N ALA A 101 9.20 -4.33 10.30
CA ALA A 101 9.79 -3.28 11.10
C ALA A 101 10.01 -3.81 12.52
N GLU A 102 11.25 -3.74 12.99
CA GLU A 102 11.62 -4.24 14.32
C GLU A 102 10.95 -3.43 15.42
N LYS A 103 10.81 -4.06 16.59
CA LYS A 103 10.31 -3.37 17.78
C LYS A 103 11.18 -2.15 18.08
N ASP A 104 10.54 -1.05 18.45
CA ASP A 104 11.16 0.25 18.76
C ASP A 104 11.87 0.92 17.58
N ALA A 105 11.78 0.37 16.37
CA ALA A 105 12.29 1.01 15.17
C ALA A 105 11.52 2.31 14.90
N VAL A 106 12.26 3.35 14.52
CA VAL A 106 11.70 4.60 14.03
C VAL A 106 11.55 4.50 12.52
N ILE A 107 10.31 4.60 12.06
CA ILE A 107 9.93 4.49 10.64
C ILE A 107 9.22 5.77 10.19
N THR A 108 9.06 5.91 8.88
CA THR A 108 8.40 7.07 8.29
C THR A 108 6.93 6.77 8.06
N LEU A 109 6.04 7.58 8.63
CA LEU A 109 4.61 7.60 8.32
C LEU A 109 4.38 8.40 7.04
N LEU A 110 3.86 7.73 6.01
CA LEU A 110 3.54 8.36 4.73
C LEU A 110 2.08 8.84 4.68
N SER A 111 1.14 8.03 5.19
CA SER A 111 -0.28 8.37 5.23
C SER A 111 -1.03 7.57 6.28
N LYS A 112 -2.08 8.17 6.84
CA LYS A 112 -3.09 7.49 7.67
C LYS A 112 -4.27 7.09 6.78
N THR A 113 -4.11 5.97 6.09
CA THR A 113 -5.07 5.47 5.09
C THR A 113 -6.46 5.27 5.69
N ASN A 114 -6.53 4.62 6.85
CA ASN A 114 -7.76 4.51 7.64
C ASN A 114 -7.43 4.29 9.13
N ASP A 115 -8.46 4.00 9.94
CA ASP A 115 -8.32 3.81 11.38
C ASP A 115 -7.47 2.59 11.77
N GLN A 116 -7.37 1.58 10.88
CA GLN A 116 -6.69 0.33 11.15
C GLN A 116 -5.34 0.20 10.45
N TRP A 117 -5.16 0.83 9.29
CA TRP A 117 -4.01 0.67 8.41
C TRP A 117 -3.40 2.00 8.06
N TRP A 118 -2.09 2.13 8.30
CA TRP A 118 -1.31 3.30 7.90
C TRP A 118 -0.23 2.90 6.91
N SER A 119 0.00 3.76 5.92
CA SER A 119 1.07 3.63 4.94
C SER A 119 2.37 4.14 5.55
N ILE A 120 3.39 3.30 5.58
CA ILE A 120 4.67 3.54 6.21
C ILE A 120 5.83 3.15 5.29
N ARG A 121 7.03 3.64 5.62
CA ARG A 121 8.29 3.21 5.01
C ARG A 121 9.30 2.90 6.11
N ASN A 122 9.85 1.69 6.09
CA ASN A 122 10.88 1.30 7.06
C ASN A 122 12.25 1.91 6.69
N THR A 123 13.23 1.70 7.57
CA THR A 123 14.61 2.19 7.39
C THR A 123 15.33 1.59 6.18
N ASP A 124 14.90 0.41 5.73
CA ASP A 124 15.45 -0.27 4.55
C ASP A 124 14.84 0.26 3.24
N GLY A 125 13.92 1.24 3.32
CA GLY A 125 13.22 1.79 2.16
C GLY A 125 12.01 0.97 1.71
N VAL A 126 11.66 -0.10 2.43
CA VAL A 126 10.46 -0.91 2.13
C VAL A 126 9.21 -0.12 2.52
N GLU A 127 8.36 0.11 1.53
CA GLU A 127 7.08 0.78 1.69
C GLU A 127 5.92 -0.21 1.72
N GLY A 128 4.95 0.04 2.59
CA GLY A 128 3.71 -0.72 2.62
C GLY A 128 2.78 -0.23 3.73
N TYR A 129 1.85 -1.09 4.13
CA TYR A 129 0.83 -0.83 5.13
C TYR A 129 1.12 -1.63 6.39
N ALA A 130 0.98 -0.97 7.54
CA ALA A 130 1.11 -1.60 8.83
C ALA A 130 -0.11 -1.24 9.70
N TYR A 131 -0.39 -2.10 10.69
CA TYR A 131 -1.56 -1.93 11.54
C TYR A 131 -1.33 -0.77 12.52
N ALA A 132 -2.24 0.21 12.52
CA ALA A 132 -2.12 1.47 13.24
C ALA A 132 -1.97 1.29 14.76
N GLN A 133 -2.58 0.24 15.32
CA GLN A 133 -2.53 -0.02 16.77
C GLN A 133 -1.10 -0.28 17.31
N TYR A 134 -0.16 -0.64 16.43
CA TYR A 134 1.23 -0.92 16.79
C TYR A 134 2.18 0.22 16.44
N LEU A 135 1.63 1.41 16.16
CA LEU A 135 2.37 2.57 15.69
C LEU A 135 2.09 3.76 16.61
N GLU A 136 3.16 4.37 17.10
CA GLU A 136 3.08 5.51 18.01
C GLU A 136 3.80 6.73 17.42
N PRO A 137 3.14 7.91 17.32
CA PRO A 137 3.83 9.14 16.95
C PRO A 137 4.95 9.49 17.93
N LEU A 138 6.11 9.91 17.40
CA LEU A 138 7.14 10.51 18.24
C LEU A 138 6.68 11.92 18.64
N ALA A 139 6.43 12.14 19.92
CA ALA A 139 6.06 13.43 20.49
C ALA A 139 7.26 14.38 20.62
#